data_AF-A0A9N7JNH5-F1
#
_entry.id   AF-A0A9N7JNH5-F1
#
_cell.length_a   1.000
_cell.length_b   1.000
_cell.length_c   1.000
_cell.angle_alpha   90.00
_cell.angle_beta   90.00
_cell.angle_gamma   90.00
#
_symmetry.space_group_name_H-M   'P 1'
#
loop_
_entity.id
_entity.type
_entity.pdbx_description
1 polymer ?
#
loop_
_entity_poly.entity_id
_entity_poly.type
_entity_poly.pdbx_seq_one_letter_code
_entity_poly.pdbx_strand_id
1 'polypeptide(L)'
;MQQIKSDIQLFKGKLNLVQDKEYKDLFNNISSILDALSDKVEEVLVKQEYLEENVQYMDEDLTDLQEELFEEVSFDELDDFEDEYIEINCVNCNKPMFIEKEILEKNKTVPCPFCKKNIK
;
A
#
# COMPACT_ATOMS: atom_id res chain seq x y z
N MET A 1 22.76 17.56 -0.12
CA MET A 1 23.90 17.32 0.81
C MET A 1 25.20 18.02 0.42
N GLN A 2 25.59 18.05 -0.86
CA GLN A 2 26.86 18.66 -1.29
C GLN A 2 27.01 20.14 -0.87
N GLN A 3 25.96 20.96 -1.00
CA GLN A 3 26.00 22.36 -0.58
C GLN A 3 26.27 22.51 0.93
N ILE A 4 25.57 21.74 1.78
CA ILE A 4 25.75 21.76 3.24
C ILE A 4 27.20 21.42 3.62
N LYS A 5 27.77 20.37 3.01
CA LYS A 5 29.17 20.01 3.23
C LYS A 5 30.13 21.12 2.80
N SER A 6 29.86 21.76 1.66
CA SER A 6 30.64 22.91 1.19
C SER A 6 30.57 24.09 2.18
N ASP A 7 29.40 24.38 2.73
CA ASP A 7 29.20 25.46 3.69
C ASP A 7 29.93 25.19 5.01
N ILE A 8 29.92 23.93 5.49
CA ILE A 8 30.68 23.50 6.67
C ILE A 8 32.20 23.64 6.41
N GLN A 9 32.68 23.27 5.22
CA GLN A 9 34.09 23.45 4.86
C GLN A 9 34.48 24.93 4.81
N LEU A 10 33.62 25.79 4.25
CA LEU A 10 33.85 27.23 4.22
C LEU A 10 33.85 27.84 5.62
N PHE A 11 32.96 27.37 6.51
CA PHE A 11 32.94 27.74 7.92
C PHE A 11 34.25 27.35 8.62
N LYS A 12 34.71 26.11 8.47
CA LYS A 12 36.02 25.65 8.98
C LYS A 12 37.18 26.52 8.50
N GLY A 13 37.18 26.89 7.21
CA GLY A 13 38.19 27.78 6.64
C GLY A 13 38.25 29.13 7.36
N LYS A 14 37.09 29.72 7.70
CA LYS A 14 37.00 30.96 8.47
C LYS A 14 37.44 30.78 9.93
N LEU A 15 37.15 29.64 10.55
CA LEU A 15 37.57 29.36 11.94
C LEU A 15 39.09 29.36 12.11
N ASN A 16 39.85 28.97 11.09
CA ASN A 16 41.32 29.01 11.13
C ASN A 16 41.89 30.42 11.34
N LEU A 17 41.12 31.47 11.00
CA LEU A 17 41.51 32.86 11.17
C LEU A 17 41.31 33.37 12.60
N VAL A 18 40.55 32.65 13.43
CA VAL A 18 40.30 33.01 14.83
C VAL A 18 41.56 32.79 15.66
N GLN A 19 42.02 33.86 16.32
CA GLN A 19 43.24 33.88 17.13
C GLN A 19 42.96 33.65 18.63
N ASP A 20 41.76 33.98 19.10
CA ASP A 20 41.37 33.74 20.47
C ASP A 20 41.18 32.24 20.72
N LYS A 21 41.99 31.69 21.64
CA LYS A 21 42.02 30.27 21.94
C LYS A 21 40.69 29.74 22.48
N GLU A 22 40.03 30.51 23.36
CA GLU A 22 38.81 30.06 24.03
C GLU A 22 37.66 29.94 23.02
N TYR A 23 37.52 30.93 22.15
CA TYR A 23 36.54 30.87 21.04
C TYR A 23 36.90 29.82 19.99
N LYS A 24 38.18 29.62 19.70
CA LYS A 24 38.63 28.65 18.71
C LYS A 24 38.25 27.22 19.10
N ASP A 25 38.45 26.83 20.36
CA ASP A 25 38.10 25.50 20.85
C ASP A 25 36.57 25.28 20.82
N LEU A 26 35.79 26.28 21.24
CA LEU A 26 34.33 26.23 21.17
C LEU A 26 33.84 26.02 19.72
N PHE A 27 34.36 26.80 18.78
CA PHE A 27 33.96 26.70 17.38
C PHE A 27 34.42 25.40 16.70
N ASN A 28 35.58 24.86 17.09
CA ASN A 28 36.03 23.55 16.62
C ASN A 28 35.07 22.44 17.07
N ASN A 29 34.58 22.49 18.31
CA ASN A 29 33.58 21.56 18.81
C ASN A 29 32.26 21.69 18.03
N ILE A 30 31.79 22.92 17.79
CA ILE A 30 30.58 23.17 16.97
C ILE A 30 30.77 22.60 15.56
N SER A 31 31.91 22.87 14.92
CA SER A 31 32.19 22.35 13.59
C SER A 31 32.17 20.82 13.55
N SER A 32 32.72 20.16 14.57
CA SER A 32 32.74 18.70 14.66
C SER A 32 31.33 18.12 14.81
N ILE A 33 30.46 18.80 15.58
CA ILE A 33 29.05 18.43 15.69
C ILE A 33 28.33 18.60 14.35
N LEU A 34 28.61 19.69 13.63
CA LEU A 34 28.01 19.93 12.30
C LEU A 34 28.44 18.87 11.27
N ASP A 35 29.70 18.43 11.28
CA ASP A 35 30.16 17.33 10.43
C ASP A 35 29.41 16.04 10.76
N ALA A 36 29.38 15.67 12.06
CA ALA A 36 28.71 14.45 12.50
C ALA A 36 27.21 14.46 12.15
N LEU A 37 26.55 15.62 12.28
CA LEU A 37 25.17 15.80 11.84
C LEU A 37 25.03 15.67 10.32
N SER A 38 25.95 16.26 9.55
CA SER A 38 25.92 16.16 8.08
C SER A 38 26.03 14.71 7.62
N ASP A 39 26.94 13.94 8.21
CA ASP A 39 27.13 12.52 7.90
C ASP A 39 25.90 11.70 8.29
N LYS A 40 25.29 11.98 9.46
CA LYS A 40 24.05 11.30 9.88
C LYS A 40 22.86 11.63 9.01
N VAL A 41 22.73 12.86 8.54
CA VAL A 41 21.67 13.23 7.59
C VAL A 41 21.86 12.50 6.28
N GLU A 42 23.08 12.37 5.77
CA GLU A 42 23.35 11.61 4.55
C GLU A 42 23.02 10.12 4.71
N GLU A 43 23.36 9.52 5.86
CA GLU A 43 22.97 8.15 6.19
C GLU A 43 21.44 7.98 6.21
N VAL A 44 20.71 8.96 6.73
CA VAL A 44 19.23 8.94 6.75
C VAL A 44 18.66 9.06 5.34
N LEU A 45 19.21 9.94 4.50
CA LEU A 45 18.74 10.10 3.11
C LEU A 45 18.89 8.81 2.31
N VAL A 46 20.03 8.12 2.42
CA VAL A 46 20.24 6.82 1.75
C VAL A 46 19.23 5.78 2.23
N LYS A 47 18.94 5.73 3.53
CA LYS A 47 17.93 4.82 4.08
C LYS A 47 16.52 5.19 3.61
N GLN A 48 16.22 6.47 3.46
CA GLN A 48 14.93 6.94 2.94
C GLN A 48 14.77 6.54 1.47
N GLU A 49 15.78 6.77 0.63
CA GLU A 49 15.78 6.36 -0.78
C GLU A 49 15.52 4.84 -0.89
N TYR A 50 16.21 4.03 -0.09
CA TYR A 50 15.98 2.59 -0.03
C TYR A 50 14.54 2.22 0.41
N LEU A 51 13.95 2.96 1.36
CA LEU A 51 12.56 2.73 1.76
C LEU A 51 11.58 3.10 0.65
N GLU A 52 11.82 4.20 -0.06
CA GLU A 52 11.01 4.63 -1.21
C GLU A 52 11.02 3.57 -2.31
N GLU A 53 12.19 3.02 -2.65
CA GLU A 53 12.32 1.92 -3.61
C GLU A 53 11.55 0.67 -3.16
N ASN A 54 11.65 0.26 -1.89
CA ASN A 54 10.91 -0.89 -1.39
C ASN A 54 9.39 -0.67 -1.44
N VAL A 55 8.92 0.54 -1.11
CA VAL A 55 7.49 0.87 -1.18
C VAL A 55 7.02 0.83 -2.63
N GLN A 56 7.83 1.30 -3.58
CA GLN A 56 7.52 1.19 -5.00
C GLN A 56 7.39 -0.28 -5.43
N TYR A 57 8.34 -1.15 -5.05
CA TYR A 57 8.23 -2.58 -5.36
C TYR A 57 7.00 -3.23 -4.74
N MET A 58 6.65 -2.86 -3.52
CA MET A 58 5.41 -3.35 -2.90
C MET A 58 4.15 -2.87 -3.64
N ASP A 59 4.14 -1.65 -4.16
CA ASP A 59 3.02 -1.11 -4.95
C ASP A 59 2.88 -1.82 -6.30
N GLU A 60 4.02 -2.10 -6.95
CA GLU A 60 4.09 -2.91 -8.17
C GLU A 60 3.57 -4.34 -7.91
N ASP A 61 4.07 -5.03 -6.89
CA ASP A 61 3.59 -6.37 -6.50
C ASP A 61 2.07 -6.39 -6.20
N LEU A 62 1.56 -5.33 -5.55
CA LEU A 62 0.13 -5.22 -5.24
C LEU A 62 -0.71 -4.94 -6.48
N THR A 63 -0.17 -4.22 -7.46
CA THR A 63 -0.84 -3.98 -8.74
C THR A 63 -0.93 -5.29 -9.52
N ASP A 64 0.16 -6.04 -9.62
CA ASP A 64 0.18 -7.36 -10.27
C ASP A 64 -0.84 -8.33 -9.63
N LEU A 65 -0.91 -8.35 -8.29
CA LEU A 65 -1.92 -9.15 -7.58
C LEU A 65 -3.36 -8.67 -7.82
N GLN A 66 -3.57 -7.37 -7.94
CA GLN A 66 -4.89 -6.82 -8.26
C GLN A 66 -5.30 -7.19 -9.68
N GLU A 67 -4.39 -7.09 -10.64
CA GLU A 67 -4.62 -7.54 -12.00
C GLU A 67 -4.98 -9.03 -12.00
N GLU A 68 -4.18 -9.91 -11.39
CA GLU A 68 -4.49 -11.36 -11.34
C GLU A 68 -5.85 -11.68 -10.66
N LEU A 69 -6.21 -10.97 -9.59
CA LEU A 69 -7.46 -11.23 -8.85
C LEU A 69 -8.70 -10.58 -9.46
N PHE A 70 -8.55 -9.47 -10.19
CA PHE A 70 -9.65 -8.66 -10.70
C PHE A 70 -9.74 -8.60 -12.23
N GLU A 71 -8.75 -9.12 -12.98
CA GLU A 71 -8.82 -9.25 -14.45
C GLU A 71 -9.75 -10.39 -14.92
N GLU A 72 -10.20 -11.29 -14.04
CA GLU A 72 -11.02 -12.44 -14.47
C GLU A 72 -12.54 -12.23 -14.46
N VAL A 73 -13.04 -11.03 -14.17
CA VAL A 73 -14.46 -10.70 -14.39
C VAL A 73 -14.62 -9.21 -14.63
N SER A 74 -14.84 -8.83 -15.88
CA SER A 74 -15.30 -7.48 -16.20
C SER A 74 -16.63 -7.19 -15.49
N PHE A 75 -16.90 -5.92 -15.17
CA PHE A 75 -18.23 -5.52 -14.66
C PHE A 75 -19.35 -5.97 -15.62
N ASP A 76 -19.07 -5.99 -16.92
CA ASP A 76 -19.99 -6.49 -17.95
C ASP A 76 -20.24 -8.01 -17.83
N GLU A 77 -19.22 -8.81 -17.47
CA GLU A 77 -19.40 -10.25 -17.17
C GLU A 77 -20.11 -10.48 -15.83
N LEU A 78 -19.94 -9.61 -14.84
CA LEU A 78 -20.69 -9.65 -13.57
C LEU A 78 -22.18 -9.31 -13.77
N ASP A 79 -22.51 -8.37 -14.64
CA ASP A 79 -23.89 -8.05 -15.03
C ASP A 79 -24.56 -9.25 -15.73
N ASP A 80 -23.83 -10.00 -16.56
CA ASP A 80 -24.33 -11.25 -17.16
C ASP A 80 -24.64 -12.31 -16.08
N PHE A 81 -23.88 -12.37 -14.97
CA PHE A 81 -24.21 -13.25 -13.83
C PHE A 81 -25.46 -12.79 -13.06
N GLU A 82 -25.75 -11.49 -12.93
CA GLU A 82 -27.00 -11.04 -12.29
C GLU A 82 -28.23 -11.54 -13.04
N ASP A 83 -28.13 -11.66 -14.37
CA ASP A 83 -29.18 -12.22 -15.21
C ASP A 83 -29.30 -13.75 -15.13
N GLU A 84 -28.34 -14.47 -14.54
CA GLU A 84 -28.43 -15.92 -14.38
C GLU A 84 -29.19 -16.34 -13.12
N TYR A 85 -29.27 -15.50 -12.09
CA TYR A 85 -29.92 -15.82 -10.81
C TYR A 85 -31.23 -15.06 -10.62
N ILE A 86 -32.24 -15.72 -10.02
CA ILE A 86 -33.49 -15.07 -9.62
C ILE A 86 -33.76 -15.23 -8.13
N GLU A 87 -34.34 -14.20 -7.53
CA GLU A 87 -34.86 -14.27 -6.16
C GLU A 87 -36.25 -14.93 -6.16
N ILE A 88 -36.39 -16.00 -5.38
CA ILE A 88 -37.68 -16.65 -5.13
C ILE A 88 -37.91 -16.83 -3.62
N ASN A 89 -39.19 -16.89 -3.23
CA ASN A 89 -39.58 -17.26 -1.89
C ASN A 89 -39.88 -18.76 -1.81
N CYS A 90 -39.25 -19.47 -0.87
CA CYS A 90 -39.52 -20.89 -0.65
C CYS A 90 -40.98 -21.13 -0.21
N VAL A 91 -41.71 -22.01 -0.89
CA VAL A 91 -43.12 -22.34 -0.58
C VAL A 91 -43.34 -22.92 0.83
N ASN A 92 -42.28 -23.44 1.46
CA ASN A 92 -42.37 -24.12 2.76
C ASN A 92 -42.06 -23.23 3.97
N CYS A 93 -41.16 -22.25 3.80
CA CYS A 93 -40.71 -21.41 4.92
C CYS A 93 -40.77 -19.91 4.61
N ASN A 94 -41.18 -19.54 3.39
CA ASN A 94 -41.36 -18.17 2.91
C ASN A 94 -40.13 -17.26 3.11
N LYS A 95 -38.93 -17.86 3.12
CA LYS A 95 -37.67 -17.11 3.14
C LYS A 95 -37.18 -16.89 1.70
N PRO A 96 -36.63 -15.69 1.41
CA PRO A 96 -36.06 -15.38 0.11
C PRO A 96 -34.77 -16.18 -0.11
N MET A 97 -34.53 -16.60 -1.35
CA MET A 97 -33.30 -17.26 -1.78
C MET A 97 -33.04 -17.00 -3.26
N PHE A 98 -31.77 -17.01 -3.65
CA PHE A 98 -31.33 -16.84 -5.04
C PHE A 98 -31.06 -18.20 -5.70
N ILE A 99 -31.52 -18.39 -6.93
CA ILE A 99 -31.39 -19.65 -7.69
C ILE A 99 -31.11 -19.34 -9.16
N GLU A 100 -30.21 -20.10 -9.78
CA GLU A 100 -29.95 -20.07 -11.23
C GLU A 100 -31.24 -20.38 -12.04
N LYS A 101 -31.56 -19.54 -13.03
CA LYS A 101 -32.74 -19.68 -13.91
C LYS A 101 -32.78 -21.07 -14.57
N GLU A 102 -31.64 -21.58 -15.03
CA GLU A 102 -31.56 -22.90 -15.69
C GLU A 102 -32.03 -24.06 -14.80
N ILE A 103 -31.79 -23.99 -13.49
CA ILE A 103 -32.15 -25.06 -12.56
C ILE A 103 -33.68 -25.18 -12.44
N LEU A 104 -34.38 -24.04 -12.52
CA LEU A 104 -35.83 -23.97 -12.50
C LEU A 104 -36.44 -24.47 -13.81
N GLU A 105 -35.82 -24.16 -14.95
CA GLU A 105 -36.24 -24.63 -16.28
C GLU A 105 -36.05 -26.14 -16.44
N LYS A 106 -34.93 -26.69 -15.95
CA LYS A 106 -34.59 -28.12 -16.01
C LYS A 106 -35.37 -28.99 -15.01
N ASN A 107 -36.35 -28.41 -14.28
CA ASN A 107 -37.20 -29.10 -13.28
C ASN A 107 -36.42 -29.96 -12.27
N LYS A 108 -35.22 -29.52 -11.86
CA LYS A 108 -34.45 -30.22 -10.84
C LYS A 108 -35.01 -29.91 -9.45
N THR A 109 -35.02 -30.89 -8.56
CA THR A 109 -35.41 -30.71 -7.16
C THR A 109 -34.29 -30.00 -6.41
N VAL A 110 -34.51 -28.73 -6.04
CA VAL A 110 -33.57 -27.95 -5.23
C VAL A 110 -34.07 -27.91 -3.79
N PRO A 111 -33.27 -28.40 -2.81
CA PRO A 111 -33.60 -28.25 -1.41
C PRO A 111 -33.38 -26.81 -0.95
N CYS A 112 -34.35 -26.24 -0.24
CA CYS A 112 -34.22 -24.93 0.37
C CYS A 112 -33.10 -24.95 1.44
N PRO A 113 -32.14 -24.00 1.43
CA PRO A 113 -31.04 -23.97 2.40
C PRO A 113 -31.52 -23.72 3.84
N PHE A 114 -32.70 -23.12 4.00
CA PHE A 114 -33.25 -22.78 5.32
C PHE A 114 -34.08 -23.88 5.96
N CYS A 115 -34.86 -24.64 5.17
CA CYS A 115 -35.77 -25.66 5.71
C CYS A 115 -35.53 -27.07 5.17
N LYS A 116 -34.57 -27.24 4.25
CA LYS A 116 -34.17 -28.50 3.62
C LYS A 116 -35.26 -29.23 2.84
N LYS A 117 -36.45 -28.63 2.68
CA LYS A 117 -37.54 -29.12 1.83
C LYS A 117 -37.40 -28.58 0.40
N ASN A 118 -37.94 -29.30 -0.57
CA ASN A 118 -37.91 -28.86 -1.96
C ASN A 118 -38.69 -27.56 -2.15
N ILE A 119 -38.13 -26.66 -2.97
CA ILE A 119 -38.72 -25.35 -3.27
C ILE A 119 -40.00 -25.41 -4.11
N LYS A 120 -40.27 -26.57 -4.74
CA LYS A 120 -41.51 -26.97 -5.43
C LYS A 120 -42.09 -28.20 -4.75
#